data_AF-A0A3C2E9H9-F1
#
_entry.id   AF-A0A3C2E9H9-F1
#
_cell.length_a   1.000
_cell.length_b   1.000
_cell.length_c   1.000
_cell.angle_alpha   90.00
_cell.angle_beta   90.00
_cell.angle_gamma   90.00
#
_symmetry.space_group_name_H-M   'P 1'
#
loop_
_entity.id
_entity.type
_entity.pdbx_description
1 polymer ?
#
loop_
_entity_poly.entity_id
_entity_poly.type
_entity_poly.pdbx_seq_one_letter_code
_entity_poly.pdbx_strand_id
1 'polypeptide(L)' 'SAYPREIDFEVFRSIADEVGAYLMVDMAHFAGLVAGGVYPNPIPHADVVTTTTHKTLRGPRGGMILSRDADLGK' A
#
# COMPACT_ATOMS: atom_id res chain seq x y z
N SER A 1 -8.61 -5.07 -7.08
CA SER A 1 -9.38 -3.92 -7.59
C SER A 1 -10.80 -3.85 -7.05
N ALA A 2 -11.57 -4.94 -7.14
CA ALA A 2 -13.00 -4.94 -6.88
C ALA A 2 -13.36 -5.42 -5.46
N TYR A 3 -12.61 -4.97 -4.45
CA TYR A 3 -12.96 -5.21 -3.05
C TYR A 3 -13.55 -3.93 -2.46
N PRO A 4 -14.82 -3.93 -2.00
CA PRO A 4 -15.54 -2.70 -1.65
C PRO A 4 -15.38 -2.28 -0.18
N ARG A 5 -14.53 -2.96 0.59
CA ARG A 5 -14.31 -2.69 2.02
C ARG A 5 -12.89 -2.21 2.28
N GLU A 6 -12.71 -1.67 3.47
CA GLU A 6 -11.38 -1.36 4.01
C GLU A 6 -10.60 -2.65 4.26
N ILE A 7 -9.29 -2.58 4.05
CA ILE A 7 -8.37 -3.68 4.33
C ILE A 7 -7.74 -3.42 5.69
N ASP A 8 -7.77 -4.41 6.57
CA ASP A 8 -7.14 -4.35 7.89
C ASP A 8 -5.65 -4.67 7.78
N PHE A 9 -4.83 -3.64 7.57
CA PHE A 9 -3.38 -3.81 7.37
C PHE A 9 -2.64 -4.31 8.62
N GLU A 10 -3.19 -4.10 9.82
CA GLU A 10 -2.57 -4.55 11.07
C GLU A 10 -2.61 -6.07 11.17
N VAL A 11 -3.75 -6.68 10.84
CA VAL A 11 -3.90 -8.15 10.80
C VAL A 11 -2.96 -8.76 9.75
N PHE A 12 -2.85 -8.15 8.57
CA PHE A 12 -1.90 -8.64 7.56
C PHE A 12 -0.44 -8.51 8.04
N ARG A 13 -0.09 -7.45 8.77
CA ARG A 13 1.23 -7.28 9.36
C ARG A 13 1.53 -8.38 10.38
N SER A 14 0.61 -8.66 11.30
CA SER A 14 0.83 -9.68 12.32
C SER A 14 1.02 -11.07 11.71
N ILE A 15 0.26 -11.40 10.67
CA ILE A 15 0.42 -12.67 9.94
C ILE A 15 1.77 -12.73 9.23
N ALA A 16 2.19 -11.64 8.58
CA ALA A 16 3.49 -11.57 7.92
C ALA A 16 4.64 -11.74 8.91
N ASP A 17 4.56 -11.12 10.10
CA ASP A 17 5.53 -11.30 11.18
C ASP A 17 5.57 -12.73 11.72
N GLU A 18 4.41 -13.37 11.91
CA GLU A 18 4.30 -14.74 12.41
C GLU A 18 5.07 -15.74 11.53
N VAL A 19 5.02 -15.55 10.22
CA VAL A 19 5.65 -16.46 9.25
C VAL A 19 7.00 -15.96 8.72
N GLY A 20 7.48 -14.80 9.19
CA GLY A 20 8.73 -14.18 8.73
C GLY A 20 8.71 -13.72 7.27
N ALA A 21 7.57 -13.26 6.77
CA ALA A 21 7.38 -12.78 5.40
C ALA A 21 7.39 -11.24 5.30
N TYR A 22 7.69 -10.75 4.10
CA TYR A 22 7.45 -9.36 3.74
C TYR A 22 5.97 -9.10 3.46
N LEU A 23 5.46 -7.95 3.89
CA LEU A 23 4.14 -7.45 3.55
C LEU A 23 4.23 -6.43 2.41
N MET A 24 3.67 -6.79 1.26
CA MET A 24 3.46 -5.88 0.14
C MET A 24 1.99 -5.48 0.04
N VAL A 25 1.71 -4.18 -0.08
CA VAL A 25 0.36 -3.66 -0.36
C VAL A 25 0.34 -2.96 -1.72
N ASP A 26 -0.51 -3.43 -2.64
CA ASP A 26 -0.84 -2.70 -3.87
C ASP A 26 -2.06 -1.81 -3.64
N MET A 27 -1.83 -0.49 -3.56
CA MET A 27 -2.88 0.51 -3.35
C MET A 27 -3.40 1.15 -4.64
N ALA A 28 -3.11 0.60 -5.82
CA ALA A 28 -3.40 1.23 -7.11
C ALA A 28 -4.81 1.82 -7.26
N HIS A 29 -5.85 1.19 -6.70
CA HIS A 29 -7.23 1.66 -6.84
C HIS A 29 -7.65 2.70 -5.79
N PHE A 30 -7.01 2.71 -4.63
CA PHE A 30 -7.37 3.58 -3.51
C PHE A 30 -6.26 4.56 -3.10
N ALA A 31 -5.17 4.66 -3.89
CA ALA A 31 -4.05 5.55 -3.62
C ALA A 31 -4.44 7.02 -3.46
N GLY A 32 -5.41 7.51 -4.23
CA GLY A 32 -5.92 8.88 -4.06
C GLY A 32 -6.70 9.07 -2.77
N LEU A 33 -7.38 8.03 -2.29
CA LEU A 33 -8.12 8.06 -1.02
C LEU A 33 -7.15 8.05 0.18
N VAL A 34 -6.06 7.28 0.08
CA VAL A 34 -4.96 7.30 1.05
C VAL A 34 -4.28 8.67 1.08
N ALA A 35 -3.92 9.21 -0.09
CA ALA A 35 -3.32 10.54 -0.18
C ALA A 35 -4.25 11.66 0.32
N GLY A 36 -5.57 11.49 0.14
CA GLY A 36 -6.59 12.39 0.66
C GLY A 36 -6.96 12.20 2.13
N GLY A 37 -6.38 11.20 2.82
CA GLY A 37 -6.61 10.96 4.25
C GLY A 37 -7.98 10.35 4.60
N VAL A 38 -8.69 9.77 3.62
CA VAL A 38 -10.06 9.22 3.79
C VAL A 38 -10.13 7.69 3.66
N TYR A 39 -8.97 7.03 3.61
CA TYR A 39 -8.84 5.57 3.62
C TYR A 39 -7.62 5.20 4.49
N PRO A 40 -7.63 4.05 5.20
CA PRO A 40 -6.50 3.65 6.04
C PRO A 40 -5.17 3.67 5.29
N ASN A 41 -4.12 4.19 5.93
CA ASN A 41 -2.79 4.30 5.32
C ASN A 41 -2.04 2.96 5.46
N PRO A 42 -1.65 2.27 4.38
CA PRO A 42 -0.91 1.02 4.46
C PRO A 42 0.57 1.21 4.82
N ILE A 43 1.13 2.43 4.64
CA ILE A 43 2.56 2.70 4.78
C ILE A 43 3.12 2.30 6.15
N PRO A 44 2.47 2.56 7.30
CA PRO A 44 2.99 2.15 8.61
C PRO A 44 3.11 0.64 8.81
N HIS A 45 2.34 -0.16 8.07
CA HIS A 45 2.25 -1.61 8.24
C HIS A 45 3.05 -2.38 7.19
N ALA A 46 3.01 -1.94 5.94
CA ALA A 46 3.68 -2.61 4.83
C ALA A 46 5.20 -2.35 4.81
N ASP A 47 5.95 -3.33 4.31
CA ASP A 47 7.38 -3.19 4.01
C ASP A 47 7.56 -2.53 2.62
N VAL A 48 6.66 -2.88 1.70
CA VAL A 48 6.60 -2.33 0.34
C VAL A 48 5.18 -1.92 0.00
N VAL A 49 5.01 -0.72 -0.56
CA VAL A 49 3.74 -0.25 -1.12
C VAL A 49 3.91 0.04 -2.59
N THR A 50 3.12 -0.61 -3.44
CA THR A 50 3.08 -0.34 -4.88
C THR A 50 1.80 0.39 -5.24
N THR A 51 1.84 1.18 -6.31
CA THR A 51 0.65 1.86 -6.80
C THR A 51 0.77 2.25 -8.27
N THR A 52 -0.39 2.43 -8.92
CA THR A 52 -0.49 3.16 -10.18
C THR A 52 -0.89 4.61 -9.91
N THR A 53 -0.40 5.54 -10.73
CA THR A 53 -0.65 6.98 -10.54
C THR A 53 -1.95 7.50 -11.18
N HIS A 54 -2.61 6.72 -12.04
CA HIS A 54 -3.69 7.22 -12.93
C HIS A 54 -5.13 6.89 -12.50
N LYS A 55 -5.32 6.20 -11.36
CA LYS A 55 -6.66 5.87 -10.87
C LYS A 55 -7.18 6.99 -9.97
N THR A 56 -7.49 6.68 -8.70
CA THR A 56 -7.95 7.68 -7.74
C THR A 56 -6.91 8.77 -7.46
N LEU A 57 -5.62 8.52 -7.70
CA LEU A 57 -4.55 9.52 -7.59
C LEU A 57 -4.53 10.54 -8.76
N ARG A 58 -5.25 10.26 -9.86
CA ARG A 58 -5.53 11.19 -10.97
C ARG A 58 -4.31 11.82 -11.66
N GLY A 59 -3.18 11.14 -11.67
CA GLY A 59 -1.98 11.49 -12.43
C GLY A 59 -1.90 10.82 -13.81
N PRO A 60 -0.76 10.92 -14.52
CA PRO A 60 -0.52 10.21 -15.77
C PRO A 60 -0.41 8.70 -15.56
N ARG A 61 -0.43 7.91 -16.63
CA ARG A 61 -0.17 6.46 -16.55
C ARG A 61 1.28 6.22 -16.15
N GLY A 62 1.46 5.76 -14.91
CA GLY A 62 2.74 5.37 -14.35
C GLY A 62 2.53 4.50 -13.11
N GLY A 63 3.65 4.13 -12.48
CA GLY A 63 3.69 3.36 -11.25
C GLY A 63 4.73 3.91 -10.28
N MET A 64 4.56 3.61 -8.99
CA MET A 64 5.51 3.92 -7.93
C MET A 64 5.68 2.70 -7.04
N ILE A 65 6.89 2.55 -6.50
CA ILE A 65 7.26 1.57 -5.47
C ILE A 65 7.80 2.38 -4.30
N LEU A 66 7.20 2.21 -3.13
CA LEU A 66 7.54 2.92 -1.90
C LEU A 66 8.00 1.90 -0.86
N SER A 67 9.02 2.25 -0.08
CA SER A 67 9.41 1.52 1.12
C SER A 67 9.79 2.52 2.21
N ARG A 68 9.57 2.13 3.47
CA ARG A 68 10.06 2.88 4.65
C ARG A 68 11.47 2.48 5.03
N ASP A 69 11.94 1.33 4.55
CA ASP A 69 13.26 0.81 4.83
C ASP A 69 14.21 1.24 3.70
N ALA A 70 15.23 2.01 4.08
CA ALA A 70 16.23 2.54 3.16
C ALA A 70 17.15 1.45 2.57
N ASP A 71 17.23 0.28 3.20
CA ASP A 71 17.98 -0.87 2.69
C ASP A 71 17.16 -1.67 1.67
N LEU A 72 15.84 -1.81 1.90
CA LEU A 72 14.92 -2.43 0.93
C LEU A 72 14.62 -1.54 -0.28
N GLY A 73 14.58 -0.21 -0.09
CA GLY A 73 14.23 0.77 -1.12
C GLY A 73 15.39 1.20 -2.04
N LYS A 74 16.52 0.49 -2.05
CA LYS A 74 17.69 0.80 -2.87
C LYS A 74 17.51 0.44 -4.34
#